data_AF-W8WYW6-F1
#
_entry.id   AF-W8WYW6-F1
#
_cell.length_a   1.000
_cell.length_b   1.000
_cell.length_c   1.000
_cell.angle_alpha   90.00
_cell.angle_beta   90.00
_cell.angle_gamma   90.00
#
_symmetry.space_group_name_H-M   'P 1'
#
loop_
_entity.id
_entity.type
_entity.pdbx_description
1 polymer ?
#
loop_
_entity_poly.entity_id
_entity_poly.type
_entity_poly.pdbx_seq_one_letter_code
_entity_poly.pdbx_strand_id
1 'polypeptide(L)'
;MRDRLLARVQAAPKHDDWVRVLGTPGHRELLGLIARHAPPSIGALAELAGRAQPNVSRTLSALHSAGLIEVVSDGRRSVPRMTEMGISKARELGLLPASEAPTAPDAKTDRLLTVEIESRPTDEAFSNDVIEGRLTARLRFSSHKEEIAARTSGDLDALGRQLLENWWRIFYRRGAPFRLWDFSLEDHAAGSYALLATVPGSRIELQARSSTNDPLHLERESQTFPVSTFEQLLLDEFLHPLATHHLSRGRSARPLHALLRRIEDSRGQPAERAFCRTAGALGMTPYDLGDDRAARIRALLELIPEEDARLDFSSAVLSEALDKGWLWTSQQLEVFRRRNAMPVLRQLHTRCAKQPNTATRPYQHGYALARETRALLNLAEDQPVGGIEGLSRLLGAIDTIGLSTKAPGSLRAFQSMEGDVPTLIIEDEGPHASAFVLARGMGDFIAFGSRAACVADLYTDRQAVGRAFAAEFMAPRDAVVRMMEEEDHPIATVADHFGVQTSVVQHQYENSFRRFSSPA
;
A
#
# COMPACT_ATOMS: atom_id res chain seq x y z
N MET A 1 13.89 -53.79 -15.04
CA MET A 1 13.53 -52.36 -14.84
C MET A 1 14.77 -51.48 -14.60
N ARG A 2 15.67 -51.90 -13.70
CA ARG A 2 17.02 -51.32 -13.48
C ARG A 2 17.85 -51.16 -14.76
N ASP A 3 17.93 -52.19 -15.61
CA ASP A 3 18.78 -52.14 -16.81
C ASP A 3 18.23 -51.23 -17.92
N ARG A 4 16.90 -51.13 -18.03
CA ARG A 4 16.24 -50.15 -18.93
C ARG A 4 16.41 -48.70 -18.47
N LEU A 5 16.53 -48.49 -17.16
CA LEU A 5 16.81 -47.19 -16.56
C LEU A 5 18.26 -46.77 -16.79
N LEU A 6 19.23 -47.68 -16.56
CA LEU A 6 20.64 -47.44 -16.83
C LEU A 6 20.88 -47.17 -18.33
N ALA A 7 20.20 -47.89 -19.22
CA ALA A 7 20.33 -47.66 -20.67
C ALA A 7 19.78 -46.29 -21.14
N ARG A 8 18.71 -45.77 -20.51
CA ARG A 8 18.19 -44.41 -20.83
C ARG A 8 19.04 -43.29 -20.25
N VAL A 9 19.71 -43.55 -19.14
CA VAL A 9 20.58 -42.59 -18.44
C VAL A 9 22.01 -42.62 -19.01
N GLN A 10 22.42 -43.63 -19.77
CA GLN A 10 23.74 -43.61 -20.46
C GLN A 10 23.71 -42.95 -21.84
N ALA A 11 22.55 -42.48 -22.31
CA ALA A 11 22.44 -41.76 -23.57
C ALA A 11 23.05 -40.36 -23.46
N ALA A 12 23.81 -39.94 -24.48
CA ALA A 12 24.47 -38.64 -24.50
C ALA A 12 23.46 -37.48 -24.33
N PRO A 13 23.76 -36.48 -23.49
CA PRO A 13 22.84 -35.38 -23.19
C PRO A 13 22.56 -34.53 -24.43
N LYS A 14 21.30 -34.11 -24.60
CA LYS A 14 20.92 -33.11 -25.60
C LYS A 14 20.97 -31.75 -24.91
N HIS A 15 21.98 -30.96 -25.22
CA HIS A 15 22.39 -29.77 -24.46
C HIS A 15 21.36 -28.62 -24.37
N ASP A 16 20.26 -28.63 -25.15
CA ASP A 16 19.43 -27.44 -25.36
C ASP A 16 18.08 -27.38 -24.62
N ASP A 17 17.77 -28.31 -23.70
CA ASP A 17 16.43 -28.39 -23.07
C ASP A 17 16.39 -28.07 -21.56
N TRP A 18 17.47 -27.54 -20.99
CA TRP A 18 17.58 -27.32 -19.55
C TRP A 18 16.56 -26.30 -19.00
N VAL A 19 16.18 -25.28 -19.78
CA VAL A 19 15.20 -24.25 -19.38
C VAL A 19 13.83 -24.89 -19.10
N ARG A 20 13.36 -25.75 -20.03
CA ARG A 20 12.09 -26.47 -19.89
C ARG A 20 12.13 -27.43 -18.71
N VAL A 21 13.24 -28.14 -18.54
CA VAL A 21 13.43 -29.10 -17.45
C VAL A 21 13.42 -28.40 -16.09
N LEU A 22 14.13 -27.27 -15.94
CA LEU A 22 14.16 -26.49 -14.70
C LEU A 22 12.88 -25.66 -14.46
N GLY A 23 12.06 -25.43 -15.49
CA GLY A 23 10.73 -24.84 -15.32
C GLY A 23 9.82 -25.66 -14.39
N THR A 24 10.02 -26.99 -14.34
CA THR A 24 9.25 -27.89 -13.48
C THR A 24 9.73 -27.83 -12.01
N PRO A 25 8.88 -27.46 -11.04
CA PRO A 25 9.28 -27.32 -9.63
C PRO A 25 9.91 -28.59 -9.03
N GLY A 26 9.32 -29.75 -9.32
CA GLY A 26 9.82 -31.03 -8.80
C GLY A 26 11.21 -31.43 -9.31
N HIS A 27 11.66 -30.88 -10.45
CA HIS A 27 13.01 -31.09 -10.98
C HIS A 27 14.05 -30.20 -10.28
N ARG A 28 13.71 -28.93 -10.01
CA ARG A 28 14.56 -28.01 -9.23
C ARG A 28 14.81 -28.52 -7.82
N GLU A 29 13.77 -29.08 -7.20
CA GLU A 29 13.85 -29.68 -5.86
C GLU A 29 14.84 -30.86 -5.82
N LEU A 30 14.71 -31.81 -6.74
CA LEU A 30 15.62 -32.95 -6.82
C LEU A 30 17.05 -32.53 -7.15
N LEU A 31 17.23 -31.53 -8.02
CA LEU A 31 18.55 -30.96 -8.32
C LEU A 31 19.17 -30.34 -7.06
N GLY A 32 18.41 -29.57 -6.27
CA GLY A 32 18.87 -28.98 -5.02
C GLY A 32 19.21 -30.02 -3.94
N LEU A 33 18.44 -31.10 -3.83
CA LEU A 33 18.74 -32.21 -2.91
C LEU A 33 20.04 -32.94 -3.28
N ILE A 34 20.28 -33.18 -4.57
CA ILE A 34 21.54 -33.75 -5.05
C ILE A 34 22.70 -32.81 -4.73
N ALA A 35 22.51 -31.50 -4.92
CA ALA A 35 23.50 -30.47 -4.68
C ALA A 35 23.92 -30.38 -3.21
N ARG A 36 22.97 -30.46 -2.28
CA ARG A 36 23.19 -30.24 -0.84
C ARG A 36 23.61 -31.50 -0.08
N HIS A 37 23.04 -32.65 -0.44
CA HIS A 37 23.18 -33.86 0.38
C HIS A 37 24.03 -34.95 -0.25
N ALA A 38 24.50 -34.75 -1.50
CA ALA A 38 25.31 -35.71 -2.25
C ALA A 38 24.86 -37.17 -2.01
N PRO A 39 23.58 -37.49 -2.28
CA PRO A 39 22.93 -38.69 -1.78
C PRO A 39 23.65 -39.95 -2.28
N PRO A 40 23.91 -40.94 -1.41
CA PRO A 40 24.73 -42.11 -1.76
C PRO A 40 23.99 -43.13 -2.64
N SER A 41 22.72 -42.90 -2.97
CA SER A 41 21.97 -43.69 -3.96
C SER A 41 20.69 -42.98 -4.41
N ILE A 42 20.11 -43.42 -5.54
CA ILE A 42 18.74 -43.03 -5.97
C ILE A 42 17.69 -43.36 -4.90
N GLY A 43 17.86 -44.45 -4.14
CA GLY A 43 16.95 -44.82 -3.05
C GLY A 43 17.00 -43.81 -1.91
N ALA A 44 18.21 -43.44 -1.47
CA ALA A 44 18.41 -42.41 -0.45
C ALA A 44 17.88 -41.04 -0.90
N LEU A 45 18.03 -40.70 -2.19
CA LEU A 45 17.43 -39.49 -2.76
C LEU A 45 15.89 -39.55 -2.77
N ALA A 46 15.30 -40.73 -2.95
CA ALA A 46 13.86 -40.91 -2.91
C ALA A 46 13.29 -40.74 -1.50
N GLU A 47 14.00 -41.25 -0.49
CA GLU A 47 13.70 -41.00 0.92
C GLU A 47 13.85 -39.51 1.27
N LEU A 48 14.97 -38.87 0.89
CA LEU A 48 15.21 -37.43 1.10
C LEU A 48 14.14 -36.55 0.44
N ALA A 49 13.63 -36.95 -0.72
CA ALA A 49 12.60 -36.22 -1.45
C ALA A 49 11.17 -36.57 -1.01
N GLY A 50 10.97 -37.54 -0.09
CA GLY A 50 9.65 -38.02 0.29
C GLY A 50 8.83 -38.59 -0.89
N ARG A 51 9.48 -39.15 -1.90
CA ARG A 51 8.87 -39.57 -3.18
C ARG A 51 9.11 -41.03 -3.47
N ALA A 52 8.15 -41.69 -4.12
CA ALA A 52 8.36 -43.04 -4.63
C ALA A 52 9.51 -43.08 -5.65
N GLN A 53 10.39 -44.08 -5.55
CA GLN A 53 11.59 -44.22 -6.38
C GLN A 53 11.33 -44.16 -7.91
N PRO A 54 10.20 -44.67 -8.47
CA PRO A 54 9.90 -44.48 -9.89
C PRO A 54 9.69 -43.02 -10.32
N ASN A 55 9.21 -42.15 -9.43
CA ASN A 55 8.99 -40.72 -9.71
C ASN A 55 10.30 -39.95 -9.71
N VAL A 56 11.18 -40.29 -8.77
CA VAL A 56 12.55 -39.76 -8.68
C VAL A 56 13.34 -40.18 -9.91
N SER A 57 13.26 -41.45 -10.31
CA SER A 57 13.98 -41.96 -11.48
C SER A 57 13.54 -41.29 -12.79
N ARG A 58 12.24 -40.97 -12.95
CA ARG A 58 11.74 -40.19 -14.10
C ARG A 58 12.32 -38.78 -14.12
N THR A 59 12.37 -38.12 -12.97
CA THR A 59 12.96 -36.79 -12.83
C THR A 59 14.46 -36.79 -13.09
N LEU A 60 15.19 -37.77 -12.55
CA LEU A 60 16.62 -37.94 -12.79
C LEU A 60 16.92 -38.17 -14.27
N SER A 61 16.06 -38.90 -14.98
CA SER A 61 16.20 -39.08 -16.43
C SER A 61 16.06 -37.75 -17.19
N ALA A 62 15.16 -36.86 -16.77
CA ALA A 62 14.99 -35.54 -17.37
C ALA A 62 16.17 -34.61 -17.06
N LEU A 63 16.62 -34.56 -15.80
CA LEU A 63 17.80 -33.79 -15.38
C LEU A 63 19.08 -34.27 -16.07
N HIS A 64 19.24 -35.59 -16.23
CA HIS A 64 20.35 -36.19 -16.96
C HIS A 64 20.30 -35.84 -18.45
N SER A 65 19.12 -35.94 -19.07
CA SER A 65 18.94 -35.61 -20.50
C SER A 65 19.29 -34.14 -20.79
N ALA A 66 19.03 -33.25 -19.83
CA ALA A 66 19.39 -31.84 -19.86
C ALA A 66 20.86 -31.56 -19.46
N GLY A 67 21.66 -32.59 -19.18
CA GLY A 67 23.07 -32.46 -18.82
C GLY A 67 23.34 -31.84 -17.44
N LEU A 68 22.33 -31.71 -16.57
CA LEU A 68 22.46 -31.07 -15.25
C LEU A 68 23.03 -32.02 -14.19
N ILE A 69 22.86 -33.33 -14.40
CA ILE A 69 23.37 -34.38 -13.51
C ILE A 69 23.93 -35.52 -14.35
N GLU A 70 24.84 -36.28 -13.76
CA GLU A 70 25.30 -37.57 -14.23
C GLU A 70 24.89 -38.64 -13.21
N VAL A 71 24.79 -39.90 -13.63
CA VAL A 71 24.57 -41.02 -12.71
C VAL A 71 25.75 -41.96 -12.80
N VAL A 72 26.53 -41.98 -11.73
CA VAL A 72 27.73 -42.83 -11.62
C VAL A 72 27.35 -44.14 -10.95
N SER A 73 27.84 -45.26 -11.48
CA SER A 73 27.70 -46.56 -10.84
C SER A 73 28.77 -46.72 -9.77
N ASP A 74 28.36 -46.97 -8.53
CA ASP A 74 29.24 -47.31 -7.41
C ASP A 74 28.85 -48.70 -6.88
N GLY A 75 29.55 -49.72 -7.38
CA GLY A 75 29.23 -51.12 -7.15
C GLY A 75 27.80 -51.48 -7.57
N ARG A 76 26.95 -51.83 -6.59
CA ARG A 76 25.53 -52.16 -6.82
C ARG A 76 24.59 -50.95 -6.72
N ARG A 77 25.08 -49.73 -6.44
CA ARG A 77 24.28 -48.52 -6.24
C ARG A 77 24.47 -47.54 -7.40
N SER A 78 23.42 -46.78 -7.72
CA SER A 78 23.47 -45.69 -8.69
C SER A 78 23.46 -44.37 -7.92
N VAL A 79 24.51 -43.56 -8.11
CA VAL A 79 24.74 -42.32 -7.37
C VAL A 79 24.54 -41.15 -8.32
N PRO A 80 23.51 -40.30 -8.13
CA PRO A 80 23.36 -39.09 -8.92
C PRO A 80 24.36 -38.04 -8.46
N ARG A 81 25.14 -37.48 -9.39
CA ARG A 81 26.09 -36.38 -9.16
C ARG A 81 25.77 -35.21 -10.08
N MET A 82 26.08 -34.00 -9.65
CA MET A 82 25.90 -32.83 -10.51
C MET A 82 27.07 -32.69 -11.48
N THR A 83 26.75 -32.26 -12.71
CA THR A 83 27.77 -31.80 -13.67
C THR A 83 28.18 -30.37 -13.33
N GLU A 84 29.26 -29.87 -13.94
CA GLU A 84 29.68 -28.46 -13.81
C GLU A 84 28.55 -27.49 -14.21
N MET A 85 27.83 -27.80 -15.30
CA MET A 85 26.66 -27.05 -15.73
C MET A 85 25.54 -27.08 -14.68
N GLY A 86 25.27 -28.25 -14.10
CA GLY A 86 24.31 -28.39 -13.00
C GLY A 86 24.68 -27.51 -11.81
N ILE A 87 25.95 -27.52 -11.41
CA ILE A 87 26.46 -26.70 -10.29
C ILE A 87 26.31 -25.21 -10.59
N SER A 88 26.70 -24.77 -11.79
CA SER A 88 26.52 -23.38 -12.23
C SER A 88 25.05 -22.95 -12.17
N LYS A 89 24.13 -23.75 -12.73
CA LYS A 89 22.69 -23.44 -12.70
C LYS A 89 22.09 -23.52 -11.30
N ALA A 90 22.55 -24.43 -10.45
CA ALA A 90 22.11 -24.47 -9.06
C ALA A 90 22.55 -23.22 -8.28
N ARG A 91 23.72 -22.65 -8.58
CA ARG A 91 24.14 -21.36 -8.01
C ARG A 91 23.34 -20.19 -8.55
N GLU A 92 23.12 -20.11 -9.87
CA GLU A 92 22.28 -19.07 -10.48
C GLU A 92 20.85 -19.07 -9.92
N LEU A 93 20.33 -20.26 -9.56
CA LEU A 93 19.00 -20.43 -8.97
C LEU A 93 18.98 -20.37 -7.44
N GLY A 94 20.11 -20.10 -6.78
CA GLY A 94 20.21 -20.01 -5.31
C GLY A 94 19.92 -21.33 -4.56
N LEU A 95 20.11 -22.48 -5.20
CA LEU A 95 19.82 -23.81 -4.62
C LEU A 95 20.96 -24.37 -3.75
N LEU A 96 22.16 -23.79 -3.85
CA LEU A 96 23.32 -24.09 -3.04
C LEU A 96 23.52 -22.98 -2.00
N PRO A 97 23.76 -23.30 -0.72
CA PRO A 97 24.05 -22.29 0.29
C PRO A 97 25.33 -21.53 -0.08
N ALA A 98 25.34 -20.22 0.14
CA ALA A 98 26.59 -19.51 0.33
C ALA A 98 27.28 -20.12 1.56
N SER A 99 28.59 -20.37 1.48
CA SER A 99 29.37 -20.95 2.58
C SER A 99 29.06 -20.25 3.91
N GLU A 100 28.70 -21.02 4.95
CA GLU A 100 28.77 -20.58 6.36
C GLU A 100 30.22 -20.11 6.64
N ALA A 101 30.55 -19.05 7.38
CA ALA A 101 30.11 -18.52 8.69
C ALA A 101 30.68 -17.07 8.84
N PRO A 102 30.52 -16.26 9.93
CA PRO A 102 30.05 -16.59 11.28
C PRO A 102 28.96 -15.68 11.87
N THR A 103 28.34 -16.19 12.93
CA THR A 103 27.79 -15.40 14.04
C THR A 103 28.87 -14.46 14.58
N ALA A 104 28.74 -13.16 14.32
CA ALA A 104 29.51 -12.11 14.96
C ALA A 104 28.60 -10.92 15.28
N PRO A 105 28.80 -10.26 16.44
CA PRO A 105 27.90 -9.27 17.00
C PRO A 105 27.95 -7.95 16.23
N ASP A 106 26.81 -7.26 16.19
CA ASP A 106 26.64 -5.83 15.95
C ASP A 106 27.54 -5.21 14.86
N ALA A 107 27.40 -5.69 13.63
CA ALA A 107 27.58 -4.78 12.51
C ALA A 107 26.41 -3.79 12.54
N LYS A 108 26.70 -2.48 12.71
CA LYS A 108 25.75 -1.40 12.44
C LYS A 108 25.30 -1.49 10.98
N THR A 109 24.27 -2.28 10.73
CA THR A 109 23.56 -2.33 9.46
C THR A 109 22.59 -1.15 9.43
N ASP A 110 22.70 -0.32 8.40
CA ASP A 110 21.75 0.75 8.02
C ASP A 110 20.34 0.20 7.65
N ARG A 111 20.02 -1.01 8.07
CA ARG A 111 18.78 -1.72 7.78
C ARG A 111 17.70 -1.32 8.76
N LEU A 112 16.52 -1.04 8.23
CA LEU A 112 15.35 -0.72 9.04
C LEU A 112 14.88 -1.98 9.79
N LEU A 113 14.92 -3.14 9.14
CA LEU A 113 14.46 -4.41 9.64
C LEU A 113 15.60 -5.44 9.65
N THR A 114 15.67 -6.24 10.70
CA THR A 114 16.60 -7.35 10.82
C THR A 114 15.88 -8.58 11.32
N VAL A 115 16.15 -9.72 10.70
CA VAL A 115 15.55 -11.02 11.04
C VAL A 115 16.62 -11.93 11.63
N GLU A 116 16.35 -12.45 12.82
CA GLU A 116 17.16 -13.46 13.51
C GLU A 116 16.34 -14.74 13.60
N ILE A 117 16.82 -15.83 12.99
CA ILE A 117 16.11 -17.12 13.00
C ILE A 117 16.77 -18.05 14.01
N GLU A 118 15.98 -18.61 14.92
CA GLU A 118 16.47 -19.55 15.91
C GLU A 118 16.77 -20.91 15.27
N SER A 119 18.00 -21.41 15.45
CA SER A 119 18.40 -22.71 14.93
C SER A 119 18.01 -23.82 15.91
N ARG A 120 16.90 -24.53 15.64
CA ARG A 120 16.58 -25.76 16.37
C ARG A 120 17.28 -27.00 15.76
N PRO A 121 17.75 -27.96 16.59
CA PRO A 121 18.26 -29.24 16.11
C PRO A 121 17.19 -30.02 15.35
N THR A 122 17.65 -30.76 14.34
CA THR A 122 16.91 -31.30 13.19
C THR A 122 15.89 -32.40 13.45
N ASP A 123 15.71 -32.88 14.69
CA ASP A 123 15.05 -34.18 14.92
C ASP A 123 13.52 -34.15 15.09
N GLU A 124 12.89 -32.96 15.17
CA GLU A 124 11.42 -32.84 15.27
C GLU A 124 10.77 -32.02 14.12
N ALA A 125 11.58 -31.53 13.17
CA ALA A 125 11.19 -30.45 12.26
C ALA A 125 10.68 -30.92 10.89
N PHE A 126 9.79 -31.89 10.80
CA PHE A 126 9.25 -32.35 9.50
C PHE A 126 7.76 -32.12 9.25
N SER A 127 6.99 -31.60 10.22
CA SER A 127 5.55 -31.39 10.01
C SER A 127 5.08 -29.92 10.01
N ASN A 128 5.80 -28.98 10.64
CA ASN A 128 5.29 -27.62 10.86
C ASN A 128 6.08 -26.52 10.12
N ASP A 129 5.34 -25.51 9.62
CA ASP A 129 5.86 -24.36 8.85
C ASP A 129 6.43 -23.22 9.73
N VAL A 130 6.44 -23.44 11.05
CA VAL A 130 6.89 -22.46 12.04
C VAL A 130 8.36 -22.09 11.84
N ILE A 131 8.64 -20.81 11.68
CA ILE A 131 10.00 -20.24 11.76
C ILE A 131 10.07 -19.45 13.07
N GLU A 132 10.57 -20.08 14.13
CA GLU A 132 10.83 -19.36 15.38
C GLU A 132 12.00 -18.39 15.18
N GLY A 133 11.78 -17.15 15.58
CA GLY A 133 12.80 -16.13 15.45
C GLY A 133 12.36 -14.80 16.03
N ARG A 134 13.17 -13.79 15.75
CA ARG A 134 12.99 -12.41 16.16
C ARG A 134 13.07 -11.49 14.95
N LEU A 135 12.09 -10.61 14.79
CA LEU A 135 12.13 -9.48 13.88
C LEU A 135 12.40 -8.22 14.70
N THR A 136 13.44 -7.49 14.33
CA THR A 136 13.84 -6.23 14.96
C THR A 136 13.67 -5.08 13.97
N ALA A 137 12.93 -4.05 14.36
CA ALA A 137 12.86 -2.78 13.65
C ALA A 137 13.69 -1.72 14.39
N ARG A 138 14.62 -1.04 13.71
CA ARG A 138 15.39 0.07 14.28
C ARG A 138 14.60 1.37 14.09
N LEU A 139 14.05 1.90 15.17
CA LEU A 139 13.19 3.09 15.16
C LEU A 139 13.77 4.18 16.03
N ARG A 140 13.78 5.43 15.52
CA ARG A 140 14.19 6.60 16.29
C ARG A 140 12.94 7.29 16.85
N PHE A 141 12.94 7.50 18.17
CA PHE A 141 11.82 8.10 18.89
C PHE A 141 12.16 9.53 19.27
N SER A 142 11.23 10.48 19.19
CA SER A 142 11.49 11.88 19.53
C SER A 142 11.92 12.11 20.99
N SER A 143 11.60 11.16 21.88
CA SER A 143 12.04 11.17 23.28
C SER A 143 13.50 10.72 23.47
N HIS A 144 14.14 10.14 22.46
CA HIS A 144 15.47 9.55 22.55
C HIS A 144 16.34 9.98 21.37
N LYS A 145 17.59 10.35 21.62
CA LYS A 145 18.51 10.78 20.54
C LYS A 145 19.05 9.62 19.70
N GLU A 146 18.84 8.38 20.14
CA GLU A 146 19.39 7.18 19.51
C GLU A 146 18.28 6.26 18.98
N GLU A 147 18.65 5.39 18.03
CA GLU A 147 17.76 4.35 17.52
C GLU A 147 17.53 3.28 18.59
N ILE A 148 16.26 2.93 18.80
CA ILE A 148 15.85 1.88 19.71
C ILE A 148 15.39 0.68 18.90
N ALA A 149 15.82 -0.52 19.31
CA ALA A 149 15.37 -1.77 18.74
C ALA A 149 13.95 -2.11 19.23
N ALA A 150 13.00 -2.10 18.30
CA ALA A 150 11.65 -2.60 18.48
C ALA A 150 11.58 -4.08 18.05
N ARG A 151 11.36 -4.99 18.99
CA ARG A 151 11.51 -6.44 18.79
C ARG A 151 10.16 -7.15 18.86
N THR A 152 9.93 -8.06 17.92
CA THR A 152 8.85 -9.04 17.97
C THR A 152 9.42 -10.44 17.80
N SER A 153 8.97 -11.40 18.60
CA SER A 153 9.47 -12.77 18.62
C SER A 153 8.33 -13.77 18.45
N GLY A 154 8.61 -14.92 17.83
CA GLY A 154 7.66 -16.02 17.63
C GLY A 154 7.74 -16.57 16.22
N ASP A 155 6.59 -17.02 15.69
CA ASP A 155 6.49 -17.58 14.35
C ASP A 155 6.56 -16.49 13.25
N LEU A 156 7.76 -16.30 12.71
CA LEU A 156 8.02 -15.34 11.65
C LEU A 156 7.36 -15.73 10.31
N ASP A 157 7.11 -17.02 10.07
CA ASP A 157 6.36 -17.45 8.86
C ASP A 157 4.91 -16.98 8.94
N ALA A 158 4.26 -17.17 10.10
CA ALA A 158 2.91 -16.65 10.34
C ALA A 158 2.83 -15.14 10.17
N LEU A 159 3.81 -14.40 10.71
CA LEU A 159 3.89 -12.95 10.54
C LEU A 159 4.07 -12.55 9.06
N GLY A 160 4.97 -13.23 8.34
CA GLY A 160 5.20 -13.00 6.91
C GLY A 160 3.94 -13.28 6.07
N ARG A 161 3.22 -14.37 6.35
CA ARG A 161 1.96 -14.71 5.68
C ARG A 161 0.87 -13.68 5.95
N GLN A 162 0.69 -13.26 7.21
CA GLN A 162 -0.28 -12.21 7.55
C GLN A 162 -0.01 -10.92 6.77
N LEU A 163 1.27 -10.55 6.63
CA LEU A 163 1.67 -9.36 5.88
C LEU A 163 1.34 -9.51 4.39
N LEU A 164 1.68 -10.65 3.78
CA LEU A 164 1.40 -10.93 2.38
C LEU A 164 -0.11 -11.01 2.09
N GLU A 165 -0.90 -11.65 2.94
CA GLU A 165 -2.36 -11.74 2.80
C GLU A 165 -3.02 -10.36 2.83
N ASN A 166 -2.44 -9.42 3.57
CA ASN A 166 -2.96 -8.06 3.72
C ASN A 166 -2.19 -7.01 2.88
N TRP A 167 -1.26 -7.43 2.02
CA TRP A 167 -0.31 -6.54 1.34
C TRP A 167 -0.99 -5.32 0.70
N TRP A 168 -1.98 -5.58 -0.16
CA TRP A 168 -2.68 -4.52 -0.88
C TRP A 168 -3.51 -3.63 0.05
N ARG A 169 -4.05 -4.19 1.14
CA ARG A 169 -4.80 -3.41 2.13
C ARG A 169 -3.89 -2.48 2.92
N ILE A 170 -2.74 -2.97 3.36
CA ILE A 170 -1.75 -2.20 4.14
C ILE A 170 -1.30 -0.96 3.37
N PHE A 171 -1.01 -1.11 2.08
CA PHE A 171 -0.40 -0.04 1.28
C PHE A 171 -1.38 0.88 0.56
N TYR A 172 -2.61 0.44 0.32
CA TYR A 172 -3.52 1.17 -0.57
C TYR A 172 -4.88 1.50 0.05
N ARG A 173 -5.21 0.96 1.24
CA ARG A 173 -6.35 1.45 2.02
C ARG A 173 -6.01 2.78 2.68
N ARG A 174 -6.69 3.83 2.26
CA ARG A 174 -6.48 5.19 2.73
C ARG A 174 -7.17 5.45 4.06
N GLY A 175 -6.52 6.23 4.92
CA GLY A 175 -7.14 6.78 6.14
C GLY A 175 -7.49 5.75 7.23
N ALA A 176 -7.06 4.49 7.09
CA ALA A 176 -7.32 3.43 8.07
C ALA A 176 -5.99 2.85 8.57
N PRO A 177 -5.59 3.08 9.83
CA PRO A 177 -4.40 2.47 10.41
C PRO A 177 -4.47 0.95 10.39
N PHE A 178 -3.42 0.29 9.93
CA PHE A 178 -3.26 -1.16 9.97
C PHE A 178 -2.23 -1.52 11.04
N ARG A 179 -2.59 -2.43 11.95
CA ARG A 179 -1.66 -2.98 12.95
C ARG A 179 -0.74 -4.00 12.28
N LEU A 180 0.52 -3.63 12.07
CA LEU A 180 1.53 -4.47 11.43
C LEU A 180 1.91 -5.64 12.35
N TRP A 181 2.42 -5.32 13.54
CA TRP A 181 2.74 -6.28 14.60
C TRP A 181 2.89 -5.57 15.95
N ASP A 182 2.99 -6.38 16.99
CA ASP A 182 3.33 -5.92 18.34
C ASP A 182 4.82 -6.09 18.59
N PHE A 183 5.42 -5.13 19.29
CA PHE A 183 6.82 -5.15 19.64
C PHE A 183 7.06 -4.73 21.09
N SER A 184 8.18 -5.16 21.66
CA SER A 184 8.77 -4.62 22.88
C SER A 184 9.98 -3.75 22.54
N LEU A 185 10.27 -2.76 23.39
CA LEU A 185 11.47 -1.92 23.27
C LEU A 185 12.57 -2.48 24.17
N GLU A 186 13.80 -2.50 23.67
CA GLU A 186 14.96 -3.13 24.34
C GLU A 186 15.23 -2.59 25.76
N ASP A 187 14.98 -1.30 26.01
CA ASP A 187 15.30 -0.63 27.29
C ASP A 187 14.08 -0.19 28.12
N HIS A 188 12.86 -0.56 27.73
CA HIS A 188 11.64 -0.17 28.46
C HIS A 188 11.00 -1.36 29.18
N ALA A 189 10.65 -1.14 30.46
CA ALA A 189 10.00 -2.14 31.31
C ALA A 189 8.68 -2.63 30.69
N ALA A 190 8.62 -3.93 30.36
CA ALA A 190 7.42 -4.76 30.15
C ALA A 190 6.23 -4.15 29.37
N GLY A 191 6.50 -3.21 28.45
CA GLY A 191 5.49 -2.61 27.59
C GLY A 191 5.41 -3.33 26.24
N SER A 192 4.22 -3.80 25.87
CA SER A 192 3.92 -4.20 24.49
C SER A 192 3.35 -2.99 23.75
N TYR A 193 3.89 -2.72 22.57
CA TYR A 193 3.53 -1.60 21.72
C TYR A 193 3.05 -2.11 20.37
N ALA A 194 1.98 -1.52 19.84
CA ALA A 194 1.50 -1.81 18.50
C ALA A 194 2.18 -0.88 17.49
N LEU A 195 2.78 -1.46 16.43
CA LEU A 195 3.23 -0.70 15.26
C LEU A 195 2.06 -0.59 14.27
N LEU A 196 1.62 0.63 14.01
CA LEU A 196 0.53 0.94 13.10
C LEU A 196 1.07 1.61 11.84
N ALA A 197 0.54 1.23 10.68
CA ALA A 197 0.82 1.82 9.38
C ALA A 197 -0.43 2.54 8.85
N THR A 198 -0.29 3.80 8.44
CA THR A 198 -1.36 4.58 7.80
C THR A 198 -0.88 5.15 6.48
N VAL A 199 -1.71 5.14 5.44
CA VAL A 199 -1.31 5.63 4.11
C VAL A 199 -2.15 6.84 3.71
N PRO A 200 -1.70 8.08 3.99
CA PRO A 200 -2.41 9.29 3.59
C PRO A 200 -2.29 9.60 2.09
N GLY A 201 -1.34 9.02 1.37
CA GLY A 201 -1.11 9.35 -0.04
C GLY A 201 0.02 8.54 -0.65
N SER A 202 1.01 9.20 -1.25
CA SER A 202 2.19 8.53 -1.81
C SER A 202 3.18 8.01 -0.74
N ARG A 203 2.90 8.33 0.53
CA ARG A 203 3.71 7.97 1.69
C ARG A 203 2.94 7.09 2.66
N ILE A 204 3.67 6.27 3.41
CA ILE A 204 3.19 5.49 4.55
C ILE A 204 3.77 6.09 5.84
N GLU A 205 2.92 6.25 6.83
CA GLU A 205 3.23 6.77 8.15
C GLU A 205 3.17 5.64 9.18
N LEU A 206 4.26 5.46 9.91
CA LEU A 206 4.35 4.56 11.04
C LEU A 206 4.01 5.30 12.33
N GLN A 207 3.26 4.65 13.21
CA GLN A 207 2.94 5.13 14.54
C GLN A 207 3.13 3.99 15.53
N ALA A 208 3.78 4.27 16.65
CA ALA A 208 3.87 3.34 17.77
C ALA A 208 2.84 3.75 18.83
N ARG A 209 2.08 2.78 19.36
CA ARG A 209 1.13 3.01 20.46
C ARG A 209 1.32 2.02 21.58
N SER A 210 1.24 2.47 22.83
CA SER A 210 1.25 1.58 23.99
C SER A 210 -0.05 0.77 24.08
N SER A 211 -0.06 -0.22 24.97
CA SER A 211 -1.27 -0.95 25.36
C SER A 211 -2.36 -0.04 25.98
N THR A 212 -1.97 1.08 26.58
CA THR A 212 -2.88 2.15 27.07
C THR A 212 -3.32 3.12 25.97
N ASN A 213 -2.92 2.87 24.72
CA ASN A 213 -3.21 3.68 23.53
C ASN A 213 -2.55 5.07 23.53
N ASP A 214 -1.49 5.26 24.33
CA ASP A 214 -0.68 6.47 24.32
C ASP A 214 0.30 6.44 23.14
N PRO A 215 0.36 7.51 22.32
CA PRO A 215 1.24 7.55 21.15
C PRO A 215 2.70 7.75 21.57
N LEU A 216 3.60 6.96 20.97
CA LEU A 216 5.03 7.24 20.97
C LEU A 216 5.39 7.99 19.70
N HIS A 217 5.98 9.17 19.88
CA HIS A 217 6.40 10.00 18.76
C HIS A 217 7.68 9.44 18.14
N LEU A 218 7.60 9.09 16.86
CA LEU A 218 8.73 8.69 16.02
C LEU A 218 9.34 9.94 15.38
N GLU A 219 10.66 9.95 15.20
CA GLU A 219 11.30 10.96 14.35
C GLU A 219 10.92 10.75 12.88
N ARG A 220 10.94 11.83 12.10
CA ARG A 220 10.47 11.84 10.71
C ARG A 220 11.08 10.73 9.84
N GLU A 221 12.35 10.40 10.05
CA GLU A 221 13.07 9.35 9.31
C GLU A 221 12.54 7.94 9.59
N SER A 222 12.07 7.67 10.81
CA SER A 222 11.44 6.41 11.20
C SER A 222 9.91 6.46 11.10
N GLN A 223 9.34 7.65 10.89
CA GLN A 223 7.91 7.87 10.85
C GLN A 223 7.34 7.80 9.43
N THR A 224 8.03 8.30 8.41
CA THR A 224 7.38 8.51 7.10
C THR A 224 8.23 8.08 5.91
N PHE A 225 7.73 7.09 5.16
CA PHE A 225 8.42 6.52 3.99
C PHE A 225 7.59 6.71 2.71
N PRO A 226 8.20 6.84 1.52
CA PRO A 226 7.48 6.56 0.27
C PRO A 226 6.94 5.13 0.30
N VAL A 227 5.71 4.91 -0.17
CA VAL A 227 5.07 3.58 -0.15
C VAL A 227 5.93 2.54 -0.88
N SER A 228 6.45 2.87 -2.06
CA SER A 228 7.31 1.99 -2.84
C SER A 228 8.60 1.61 -2.11
N THR A 229 9.21 2.55 -1.38
CA THR A 229 10.42 2.28 -0.60
C THR A 229 10.13 1.31 0.53
N PHE A 230 9.05 1.51 1.28
CA PHE A 230 8.70 0.64 2.40
C PHE A 230 8.23 -0.75 1.95
N GLU A 231 7.53 -0.85 0.81
CA GLU A 231 7.25 -2.13 0.15
C GLU A 231 8.55 -2.91 -0.12
N GLN A 232 9.58 -2.25 -0.70
CA GLN A 232 10.85 -2.92 -0.99
C GLN A 232 11.61 -3.29 0.29
N LEU A 233 11.63 -2.45 1.31
CA LEU A 233 12.25 -2.77 2.60
C LEU A 233 11.65 -4.04 3.22
N LEU A 234 10.33 -4.17 3.22
CA LEU A 234 9.67 -5.38 3.74
C LEU A 234 9.97 -6.63 2.93
N LEU A 235 10.12 -6.50 1.61
CA LEU A 235 10.50 -7.62 0.76
C LEU A 235 11.94 -8.03 1.04
N ASP A 236 12.87 -7.09 0.91
CA ASP A 236 14.31 -7.35 0.93
C ASP A 236 14.82 -7.71 2.33
N GLU A 237 14.28 -7.07 3.39
CA GLU A 237 14.79 -7.18 4.75
C GLU A 237 13.98 -8.15 5.64
N PHE A 238 12.78 -8.57 5.21
CA PHE A 238 11.94 -9.49 5.97
C PHE A 238 11.49 -10.71 5.17
N LEU A 239 10.73 -10.53 4.08
CA LEU A 239 10.05 -11.63 3.39
C LEU A 239 11.00 -12.52 2.57
N HIS A 240 11.94 -11.95 1.81
CA HIS A 240 12.95 -12.71 1.06
C HIS A 240 13.91 -13.48 1.97
N PRO A 241 14.38 -12.93 3.12
CA PRO A 241 15.11 -13.70 4.12
C PRO A 241 14.37 -14.96 4.59
N LEU A 242 13.07 -14.86 4.91
CA LEU A 242 12.26 -16.02 5.29
C LEU A 242 12.13 -17.04 4.15
N ALA A 243 11.87 -16.57 2.93
CA ALA A 243 11.80 -17.43 1.75
C ALA A 243 13.15 -18.12 1.46
N THR A 244 14.27 -17.43 1.67
CA THR A 244 15.63 -17.97 1.51
C THR A 244 15.91 -19.04 2.56
N HIS A 245 15.48 -18.82 3.80
CA HIS A 245 15.58 -19.81 4.88
C HIS A 245 14.78 -21.08 4.56
N HIS A 246 13.56 -20.95 4.03
CA HIS A 246 12.78 -22.08 3.55
C HIS A 246 13.50 -22.84 2.43
N LEU A 247 14.06 -22.14 1.44
CA LEU A 247 14.77 -22.74 0.31
C LEU A 247 16.00 -23.53 0.76
N SER A 248 16.80 -22.99 1.69
CA SER A 248 17.99 -23.67 2.20
C SER A 248 17.66 -24.98 2.93
N ARG A 249 16.48 -25.04 3.56
CA ARG A 249 15.92 -26.24 4.20
C ARG A 249 15.12 -27.15 3.25
N GLY A 250 15.10 -26.86 1.95
CA GLY A 250 14.35 -27.65 0.95
C GLY A 250 12.83 -27.48 1.01
N ARG A 251 12.31 -26.45 1.67
CA ARG A 251 10.88 -26.19 1.89
C ARG A 251 10.31 -25.15 0.91
N SER A 252 10.48 -25.36 -0.39
CA SER A 252 10.05 -24.38 -1.40
C SER A 252 8.54 -24.38 -1.72
N ALA A 253 7.79 -25.37 -1.24
CA ALA A 253 6.36 -25.57 -1.56
C ALA A 253 5.42 -25.07 -0.45
N ARG A 254 5.82 -24.05 0.31
CA ARG A 254 5.04 -23.50 1.44
C ARG A 254 4.15 -22.33 1.03
N PRO A 255 3.05 -22.06 1.76
CA PRO A 255 2.12 -20.97 1.43
C PRO A 255 2.80 -19.60 1.29
N LEU A 256 3.80 -19.30 2.12
CA LEU A 256 4.58 -18.05 2.03
C LEU A 256 5.17 -17.81 0.63
N HIS A 257 5.75 -18.85 0.01
CA HIS A 257 6.32 -18.73 -1.34
C HIS A 257 5.24 -18.44 -2.40
N ALA A 258 4.09 -19.10 -2.30
CA ALA A 258 2.99 -18.90 -3.24
C ALA A 258 2.41 -17.48 -3.13
N LEU A 259 2.23 -16.98 -1.91
CA LEU A 259 1.75 -15.62 -1.65
C LEU A 259 2.75 -14.56 -2.12
N LEU A 260 4.04 -14.73 -1.79
CA LEU A 260 5.10 -13.81 -2.18
C LEU A 260 5.22 -13.71 -3.70
N ARG A 261 5.30 -14.86 -4.38
CA ARG A 261 5.34 -14.94 -5.85
C ARG A 261 4.14 -14.22 -6.48
N ARG A 262 2.94 -14.45 -5.95
CA ARG A 262 1.70 -13.85 -6.45
C ARG A 262 1.73 -12.32 -6.37
N ILE A 263 2.25 -11.77 -5.27
CA ILE A 263 2.42 -10.31 -5.10
C ILE A 263 3.46 -9.76 -6.07
N GLU A 264 4.61 -10.42 -6.21
CA GLU A 264 5.66 -10.01 -7.16
C GLU A 264 5.16 -10.00 -8.61
N ASP A 265 4.47 -11.07 -9.02
CA ASP A 265 3.89 -11.19 -10.37
C ASP A 265 2.86 -10.07 -10.62
N SER A 266 1.99 -9.80 -9.65
CA SER A 266 0.97 -8.75 -9.74
C SER A 266 1.56 -7.34 -9.73
N ARG A 267 2.62 -7.09 -8.96
CA ARG A 267 3.36 -5.81 -8.96
C ARG A 267 4.09 -5.55 -10.28
N GLY A 268 4.54 -6.62 -10.95
CA GLY A 268 5.24 -6.56 -12.22
C GLY A 268 4.35 -6.19 -13.41
N GLN A 269 3.03 -6.36 -13.31
CA GLN A 269 2.08 -6.10 -14.39
C GLN A 269 1.24 -4.85 -14.10
N PRO A 270 1.33 -3.77 -14.91
CA PRO A 270 0.68 -2.49 -14.59
C PRO A 270 -0.85 -2.57 -14.39
N ALA A 271 -1.56 -3.32 -15.22
CA ALA A 271 -3.01 -3.46 -15.13
C ALA A 271 -3.44 -4.27 -13.90
N GLU A 272 -2.77 -5.40 -13.65
CA GLU A 272 -2.99 -6.23 -12.47
C GLU A 272 -2.68 -5.44 -11.19
N ARG A 273 -1.57 -4.72 -11.17
CA ARG A 273 -1.21 -3.83 -10.06
C ARG A 273 -2.29 -2.80 -9.78
N ALA A 274 -2.82 -2.12 -10.80
CA ALA A 274 -3.88 -1.14 -10.61
C ALA A 274 -5.17 -1.78 -10.06
N PHE A 275 -5.50 -2.99 -10.53
CA PHE A 275 -6.61 -3.79 -10.02
C PHE A 275 -6.40 -4.16 -8.55
N CYS A 276 -5.26 -4.74 -8.19
CA CYS A 276 -4.96 -5.16 -6.83
C CYS A 276 -4.91 -3.99 -5.84
N ARG A 277 -4.35 -2.84 -6.24
CA ARG A 277 -4.37 -1.61 -5.43
C ARG A 277 -5.80 -1.13 -5.14
N THR A 278 -6.65 -1.17 -6.15
CA THR A 278 -8.07 -0.77 -6.03
C THR A 278 -8.84 -1.75 -5.13
N ALA A 279 -8.60 -3.06 -5.28
CA ALA A 279 -9.16 -4.08 -4.40
C ALA A 279 -8.71 -3.88 -2.93
N GLY A 280 -7.41 -3.65 -2.71
CA GLY A 280 -6.85 -3.37 -1.38
C GLY A 280 -7.45 -2.13 -0.73
N ALA A 281 -7.66 -1.07 -1.50
CA ALA A 281 -8.34 0.15 -1.04
C ALA A 281 -9.79 -0.09 -0.63
N LEU A 282 -10.50 -0.97 -1.34
CA LEU A 282 -11.85 -1.42 -0.97
C LEU A 282 -11.86 -2.31 0.28
N GLY A 283 -10.69 -2.71 0.80
CA GLY A 283 -10.57 -3.65 1.91
C GLY A 283 -10.70 -5.12 1.49
N MET A 284 -10.60 -5.43 0.20
CA MET A 284 -10.72 -6.79 -0.34
C MET A 284 -9.35 -7.43 -0.63
N THR A 285 -9.34 -8.77 -0.63
CA THR A 285 -8.22 -9.56 -1.17
C THR A 285 -8.43 -9.75 -2.68
N PRO A 286 -7.54 -9.24 -3.56
CA PRO A 286 -7.77 -9.25 -5.01
C PRO A 286 -7.84 -10.66 -5.63
N TYR A 287 -7.32 -11.66 -4.93
CA TYR A 287 -7.15 -13.01 -5.45
C TYR A 287 -8.30 -13.97 -5.12
N ASP A 288 -9.23 -13.54 -4.25
CA ASP A 288 -10.37 -14.34 -3.78
C ASP A 288 -11.71 -13.71 -4.20
N LEU A 289 -11.71 -12.93 -5.28
CA LEU A 289 -12.87 -12.21 -5.79
C LEU A 289 -13.69 -13.07 -6.76
N GLY A 290 -15.02 -13.03 -6.62
CA GLY A 290 -15.93 -13.50 -7.66
C GLY A 290 -15.97 -12.57 -8.89
N ASP A 291 -16.44 -13.08 -10.02
CA ASP A 291 -16.43 -12.38 -11.31
C ASP A 291 -17.14 -11.03 -11.28
N ASP A 292 -18.27 -10.92 -10.59
CA ASP A 292 -19.04 -9.68 -10.47
C ASP A 292 -18.24 -8.59 -9.74
N ARG A 293 -17.55 -8.96 -8.66
CA ARG A 293 -16.70 -8.03 -7.89
C ARG A 293 -15.50 -7.59 -8.72
N ALA A 294 -14.87 -8.52 -9.43
CA ALA A 294 -13.77 -8.20 -10.34
C ALA A 294 -14.22 -7.28 -11.48
N ALA A 295 -15.40 -7.50 -12.06
CA ALA A 295 -15.98 -6.63 -13.07
C ALA A 295 -16.25 -5.22 -12.54
N ARG A 296 -16.76 -5.10 -11.30
CA ARG A 296 -16.99 -3.81 -10.66
C ARG A 296 -15.70 -3.02 -10.43
N ILE A 297 -14.61 -3.68 -10.04
CA ILE A 297 -13.30 -3.03 -9.87
C ILE A 297 -12.76 -2.53 -11.21
N ARG A 298 -12.91 -3.32 -12.30
CA ARG A 298 -12.56 -2.88 -13.66
C ARG A 298 -13.37 -1.66 -14.09
N ALA A 299 -14.67 -1.65 -13.82
CA ALA A 299 -15.53 -0.49 -14.11
C ALA A 299 -15.10 0.76 -13.30
N LEU A 300 -14.63 0.60 -12.05
CA LEU A 300 -14.07 1.70 -11.27
C LEU A 300 -12.75 2.23 -11.84
N LEU A 301 -11.89 1.36 -12.37
CA LEU A 301 -10.64 1.76 -13.04
C LEU A 301 -10.91 2.61 -14.28
N GLU A 302 -11.97 2.29 -15.02
CA GLU A 302 -12.42 3.06 -16.19
C GLU A 302 -13.09 4.38 -15.78
N LEU A 303 -13.94 4.35 -14.76
CA LEU A 303 -14.66 5.53 -14.27
C LEU A 303 -13.72 6.56 -13.62
N ILE A 304 -12.73 6.10 -12.86
CA ILE A 304 -11.77 6.92 -12.12
C ILE A 304 -10.34 6.48 -12.49
N PRO A 305 -9.81 6.93 -13.64
CA PRO A 305 -8.48 6.53 -14.11
C PRO A 305 -7.35 6.97 -13.17
N GLU A 306 -7.47 8.17 -12.58
CA GLU A 306 -6.48 8.74 -11.68
C GLU A 306 -6.39 7.93 -10.37
N GLU A 307 -5.20 7.40 -10.07
CA GLU A 307 -5.01 6.44 -8.97
C GLU A 307 -5.40 7.03 -7.61
N ASP A 308 -4.89 8.21 -7.23
CA ASP A 308 -5.19 8.78 -5.91
C ASP A 308 -6.69 9.09 -5.72
N ALA A 309 -7.37 9.59 -6.75
CA ALA A 309 -8.82 9.79 -6.72
C ALA A 309 -9.56 8.46 -6.51
N ARG A 310 -9.13 7.41 -7.24
CA ARG A 310 -9.75 6.09 -7.17
C ARG A 310 -9.52 5.43 -5.81
N LEU A 311 -8.32 5.51 -5.25
CA LEU A 311 -8.02 4.93 -3.94
C LEU A 311 -8.76 5.66 -2.81
N ASP A 312 -8.92 6.99 -2.89
CA ASP A 312 -9.80 7.74 -1.97
C ASP A 312 -11.25 7.26 -2.08
N PHE A 313 -11.80 7.17 -3.29
CA PHE A 313 -13.17 6.69 -3.52
C PHE A 313 -13.36 5.27 -2.95
N SER A 314 -12.46 4.36 -3.30
CA SER A 314 -12.50 2.97 -2.84
C SER A 314 -12.41 2.87 -1.32
N SER A 315 -11.57 3.69 -0.67
CA SER A 315 -11.41 3.69 0.78
C SER A 315 -12.57 4.36 1.52
N ALA A 316 -13.31 5.25 0.85
CA ALA A 316 -14.50 5.91 1.40
C ALA A 316 -15.75 5.02 1.35
N VAL A 317 -15.89 4.22 0.28
CA VAL A 317 -17.06 3.36 0.07
C VAL A 317 -16.88 1.97 0.68
N LEU A 318 -15.68 1.40 0.57
CA LEU A 318 -15.35 0.03 0.96
C LEU A 318 -16.18 -1.05 0.23
N SER A 319 -15.86 -2.32 0.47
CA SER A 319 -16.48 -3.47 -0.16
C SER A 319 -17.98 -3.57 0.07
N GLU A 320 -18.45 -3.20 1.26
CA GLU A 320 -19.82 -3.42 1.71
C GLU A 320 -20.81 -2.47 1.02
N ALA A 321 -20.35 -1.25 0.70
CA ALA A 321 -21.19 -0.24 0.06
C ALA A 321 -20.84 -0.02 -1.43
N LEU A 322 -19.95 -0.81 -2.02
CA LEU A 322 -19.47 -0.62 -3.39
C LEU A 322 -20.60 -0.50 -4.43
N ASP A 323 -21.59 -1.40 -4.39
CA ASP A 323 -22.71 -1.36 -5.34
C ASP A 323 -23.62 -0.15 -5.11
N LYS A 324 -23.79 0.27 -3.85
CA LYS A 324 -24.54 1.49 -3.51
C LYS A 324 -23.79 2.74 -3.99
N GLY A 325 -22.47 2.77 -3.82
CA GLY A 325 -21.58 3.83 -4.32
C GLY A 325 -21.65 3.98 -5.83
N TRP A 326 -21.57 2.86 -6.54
CA TRP A 326 -21.73 2.83 -7.98
C TRP A 326 -23.10 3.35 -8.41
N LEU A 327 -24.18 2.81 -7.82
CA LEU A 327 -25.55 3.18 -8.17
C LEU A 327 -25.80 4.67 -7.92
N TRP A 328 -25.44 5.17 -6.74
CA TRP A 328 -25.57 6.58 -6.39
C TRP A 328 -24.81 7.46 -7.39
N THR A 329 -23.54 7.15 -7.66
CA THR A 329 -22.72 7.95 -8.60
C THR A 329 -23.38 8.00 -9.98
N SER A 330 -23.77 6.85 -10.53
CA SER A 330 -24.39 6.78 -11.86
C SER A 330 -25.72 7.53 -11.97
N GLN A 331 -26.64 7.31 -11.01
CA GLN A 331 -27.96 7.95 -11.01
C GLN A 331 -27.88 9.45 -10.74
N GLN A 332 -27.08 9.88 -9.76
CA GLN A 332 -26.97 11.29 -9.44
C GLN A 332 -26.27 12.06 -10.57
N LEU A 333 -25.32 11.44 -11.30
CA LEU A 333 -24.72 12.05 -12.50
C LEU A 333 -25.72 12.19 -13.63
N GLU A 334 -26.69 11.29 -13.75
CA GLU A 334 -27.76 11.43 -14.76
C GLU A 334 -28.68 12.60 -14.42
N VAL A 335 -29.07 12.72 -13.14
CA VAL A 335 -30.01 13.75 -12.68
C VAL A 335 -29.39 15.15 -12.67
N PHE A 336 -28.18 15.31 -12.12
CA PHE A 336 -27.63 16.62 -11.79
C PHE A 336 -26.66 17.19 -12.81
N ARG A 337 -26.21 16.41 -13.79
CA ARG A 337 -25.16 16.81 -14.75
C ARG A 337 -25.39 18.16 -15.42
N ARG A 338 -26.59 18.41 -15.95
CA ARG A 338 -26.89 19.70 -16.59
C ARG A 338 -26.99 20.85 -15.59
N ARG A 339 -27.65 20.60 -14.45
CA ARG A 339 -27.92 21.62 -13.42
C ARG A 339 -26.63 22.02 -12.67
N ASN A 340 -25.77 21.07 -12.38
CA ASN A 340 -24.55 21.23 -11.60
C ASN A 340 -23.30 21.39 -12.47
N ALA A 341 -23.48 21.74 -13.75
CA ALA A 341 -22.37 22.06 -14.65
C ALA A 341 -21.68 23.36 -14.20
N MET A 342 -20.35 23.34 -14.11
CA MET A 342 -19.53 24.43 -13.55
C MET A 342 -18.37 24.79 -14.48
N PRO A 343 -18.64 25.49 -15.59
CA PRO A 343 -17.66 25.75 -16.65
C PRO A 343 -16.46 26.60 -16.19
N VAL A 344 -16.64 27.45 -15.16
CA VAL A 344 -15.56 28.33 -14.67
C VAL A 344 -14.42 27.53 -14.01
N LEU A 345 -14.71 26.35 -13.44
CA LEU A 345 -13.71 25.52 -12.76
C LEU A 345 -12.53 25.16 -13.65
N ARG A 346 -12.77 24.94 -14.96
CA ARG A 346 -11.70 24.60 -15.91
C ARG A 346 -10.73 25.77 -16.10
N GLN A 347 -11.26 26.99 -16.17
CA GLN A 347 -10.45 28.20 -16.30
C GLN A 347 -9.63 28.45 -15.03
N LEU A 348 -10.25 28.27 -13.86
CA LEU A 348 -9.57 28.40 -12.56
C LEU A 348 -8.46 27.35 -12.40
N HIS A 349 -8.72 26.08 -12.74
CA HIS A 349 -7.69 25.05 -12.77
C HIS A 349 -6.51 25.47 -13.66
N THR A 350 -6.77 25.91 -14.89
CA THR A 350 -5.70 26.27 -15.84
C THR A 350 -4.84 27.44 -15.35
N ARG A 351 -5.40 28.37 -14.57
CA ARG A 351 -4.68 29.55 -14.05
C ARG A 351 -3.98 29.30 -12.71
N CYS A 352 -4.59 28.50 -11.83
CA CYS A 352 -4.08 28.26 -10.48
C CYS A 352 -3.20 27.01 -10.39
N ALA A 353 -3.42 26.00 -11.24
CA ALA A 353 -2.73 24.73 -11.15
C ALA A 353 -1.25 24.90 -11.41
N LYS A 354 -0.48 24.84 -10.34
CA LYS A 354 0.98 24.77 -10.34
C LYS A 354 1.37 23.35 -9.96
N GLN A 355 2.48 22.85 -10.50
CA GLN A 355 3.02 21.59 -10.02
C GLN A 355 3.27 21.69 -8.51
N PRO A 356 2.69 20.78 -7.70
CA PRO A 356 2.87 20.82 -6.27
C PRO A 356 4.35 20.61 -5.96
N ASN A 357 4.95 21.57 -5.24
CA ASN A 357 6.29 21.38 -4.70
C ASN A 357 6.22 20.28 -3.65
N THR A 358 7.03 19.23 -3.81
CA THR A 358 7.08 18.08 -2.89
C THR A 358 7.49 18.45 -1.46
N ALA A 359 8.06 19.63 -1.25
CA ALA A 359 8.36 20.16 0.08
C ALA A 359 7.15 20.79 0.80
N THR A 360 6.11 21.19 0.05
CA THR A 360 4.93 21.89 0.60
C THR A 360 3.95 20.89 1.19
N ARG A 361 3.50 21.12 2.42
CA ARG A 361 2.48 20.26 3.05
C ARG A 361 1.13 20.41 2.33
N PRO A 362 0.30 19.36 2.20
CA PRO A 362 -0.93 19.41 1.42
C PRO A 362 -1.89 20.56 1.81
N TYR A 363 -2.07 20.81 3.11
CA TYR A 363 -2.93 21.92 3.56
C TYR A 363 -2.39 23.30 3.17
N GLN A 364 -1.07 23.48 3.10
CA GLN A 364 -0.46 24.75 2.66
C GLN A 364 -0.75 25.00 1.19
N HIS A 365 -0.76 23.94 0.37
CA HIS A 365 -1.15 24.02 -1.02
C HIS A 365 -2.62 24.46 -1.16
N GLY A 366 -3.54 23.84 -0.40
CA GLY A 366 -4.96 24.23 -0.39
C GLY A 366 -5.17 25.71 0.00
N TYR A 367 -4.48 26.20 1.03
CA TYR A 367 -4.54 27.60 1.43
C TYR A 367 -4.02 28.56 0.36
N ALA A 368 -2.88 28.26 -0.27
CA ALA A 368 -2.35 29.08 -1.35
C ALA A 368 -3.32 29.13 -2.53
N LEU A 369 -3.91 27.98 -2.88
CA LEU A 369 -4.86 27.84 -3.97
C LEU A 369 -6.15 28.62 -3.73
N ALA A 370 -6.63 28.67 -2.48
CA ALA A 370 -7.81 29.45 -2.09
C ALA A 370 -7.57 30.96 -2.30
N ARG A 371 -6.43 31.48 -1.84
CA ARG A 371 -6.09 32.90 -2.01
C ARG A 371 -5.96 33.30 -3.47
N GLU A 372 -5.27 32.48 -4.27
CA GLU A 372 -5.12 32.71 -5.70
C GLU A 372 -6.48 32.67 -6.42
N THR A 373 -7.34 31.72 -6.06
CA THR A 373 -8.71 31.63 -6.60
C THR A 373 -9.55 32.85 -6.22
N ARG A 374 -9.52 33.31 -4.96
CA ARG A 374 -10.23 34.53 -4.54
C ARG A 374 -9.76 35.76 -5.32
N ALA A 375 -8.45 35.90 -5.52
CA ALA A 375 -7.89 36.99 -6.31
C ALA A 375 -8.37 36.96 -7.77
N LEU A 376 -8.38 35.79 -8.41
CA LEU A 376 -8.88 35.63 -9.79
C LEU A 376 -10.38 35.91 -9.92
N LEU A 377 -11.16 35.65 -8.87
CA LEU A 377 -12.59 35.94 -8.80
C LEU A 377 -12.89 37.37 -8.32
N ASN A 378 -11.86 38.19 -8.08
CA ASN A 378 -11.96 39.56 -7.54
C ASN A 378 -12.77 39.64 -6.24
N LEU A 379 -12.60 38.67 -5.35
CA LEU A 379 -13.24 38.67 -4.02
C LEU A 379 -12.33 39.36 -3.01
N ALA A 380 -12.83 40.41 -2.35
CA ALA A 380 -12.13 41.05 -1.24
C ALA A 380 -11.97 40.09 -0.05
N GLU A 381 -11.01 40.31 0.84
CA GLU A 381 -10.66 39.35 1.90
C GLU A 381 -11.82 39.03 2.88
N ASP A 382 -12.63 40.03 3.22
CA ASP A 382 -13.80 39.93 4.10
C ASP A 382 -15.10 39.60 3.36
N GLN A 383 -15.08 39.55 2.02
CA GLN A 383 -16.28 39.35 1.23
C GLN A 383 -16.78 37.90 1.36
N PRO A 384 -18.01 37.66 1.85
CA PRO A 384 -18.56 36.33 1.91
C PRO A 384 -18.92 35.81 0.53
N VAL A 385 -18.80 34.50 0.32
CA VAL A 385 -19.06 33.89 -0.99
C VAL A 385 -20.55 33.64 -1.25
N GLY A 386 -21.41 33.74 -0.23
CA GLY A 386 -22.87 33.65 -0.36
C GLY A 386 -23.44 32.22 -0.44
N GLY A 387 -22.80 31.25 0.23
CA GLY A 387 -23.30 29.86 0.31
C GLY A 387 -23.42 29.17 -1.06
N ILE A 388 -24.39 28.25 -1.20
CA ILE A 388 -24.61 27.49 -2.45
C ILE A 388 -24.97 28.42 -3.61
N GLU A 389 -25.84 29.41 -3.41
CA GLU A 389 -26.27 30.33 -4.48
C GLU A 389 -25.12 31.19 -5.00
N GLY A 390 -24.33 31.74 -4.08
CA GLY A 390 -23.17 32.55 -4.45
C GLY A 390 -22.07 31.72 -5.13
N LEU A 391 -21.80 30.51 -4.64
CA LEU A 391 -20.89 29.57 -5.32
C LEU A 391 -21.42 29.16 -6.70
N SER A 392 -22.72 28.92 -6.85
CA SER A 392 -23.34 28.60 -8.15
C SER A 392 -23.09 29.73 -9.16
N ARG A 393 -23.27 30.98 -8.73
CA ARG A 393 -23.01 32.17 -9.56
C ARG A 393 -21.53 32.31 -9.91
N LEU A 394 -20.63 32.18 -8.94
CA LEU A 394 -19.18 32.28 -9.15
C LEU A 394 -18.65 31.21 -10.11
N LEU A 395 -19.26 30.02 -10.09
CA LEU A 395 -18.83 28.88 -10.90
C LEU A 395 -19.50 28.80 -12.28
N GLY A 396 -20.38 29.76 -12.58
CA GLY A 396 -21.07 29.84 -13.87
C GLY A 396 -22.11 28.74 -14.06
N ALA A 397 -22.71 28.23 -12.98
CA ALA A 397 -23.82 27.31 -13.08
C ALA A 397 -25.05 28.01 -13.68
N ILE A 398 -25.86 27.26 -14.45
CA ILE A 398 -27.06 27.79 -15.14
C ILE A 398 -28.13 28.21 -14.12
N ASP A 399 -28.21 27.47 -13.01
CA ASP A 399 -29.15 27.67 -11.91
C ASP A 399 -28.44 27.30 -10.59
N THR A 400 -29.11 27.48 -9.45
CA THR A 400 -28.63 27.03 -8.14
C THR A 400 -28.35 25.53 -8.18
N ILE A 401 -27.11 25.17 -7.84
CA ILE A 401 -26.62 23.79 -7.79
C ILE A 401 -27.57 22.92 -6.96
N GLY A 402 -27.99 21.80 -7.55
CA GLY A 402 -28.84 20.82 -6.89
C GLY A 402 -28.06 19.94 -5.93
N LEU A 403 -28.71 19.55 -4.84
CA LEU A 403 -28.16 18.67 -3.82
C LEU A 403 -28.73 17.26 -3.98
N SER A 404 -27.88 16.25 -3.83
CA SER A 404 -28.26 14.85 -3.92
C SER A 404 -28.78 14.31 -2.60
N THR A 405 -29.37 13.11 -2.69
CA THR A 405 -29.59 12.29 -1.50
C THR A 405 -28.26 11.85 -0.86
N LYS A 406 -28.38 11.31 0.36
CA LYS A 406 -27.26 10.80 1.17
C LYS A 406 -26.31 9.91 0.37
N ALA A 407 -25.03 10.27 0.38
CA ALA A 407 -23.99 9.49 -0.27
C ALA A 407 -23.63 8.25 0.59
N PRO A 408 -23.19 7.15 -0.04
CA PRO A 408 -22.83 5.94 0.68
C PRO A 408 -21.41 5.99 1.27
N GLY A 409 -21.21 5.26 2.37
CA GLY A 409 -19.91 5.23 3.06
C GLY A 409 -19.57 6.57 3.70
N SER A 410 -18.34 7.03 3.52
CA SER A 410 -17.89 8.37 3.92
C SER A 410 -17.79 9.36 2.75
N LEU A 411 -18.39 9.02 1.59
CA LEU A 411 -18.53 9.96 0.49
C LEU A 411 -19.40 11.15 0.90
N ARG A 412 -19.12 12.30 0.30
CA ARG A 412 -19.80 13.58 0.54
C ARG A 412 -20.17 14.26 -0.77
N ALA A 413 -19.29 14.11 -1.76
CA ALA A 413 -19.51 14.59 -3.12
C ALA A 413 -18.73 13.73 -4.12
N PHE A 414 -19.14 13.82 -5.39
CA PHE A 414 -18.43 13.20 -6.51
C PHE A 414 -18.37 14.15 -7.69
N GLN A 415 -17.18 14.32 -8.24
CA GLN A 415 -16.92 15.13 -9.42
C GLN A 415 -16.76 14.23 -10.64
N SER A 416 -17.26 14.72 -11.77
CA SER A 416 -17.07 14.11 -13.08
C SER A 416 -16.85 15.20 -14.12
N MET A 417 -16.12 14.88 -15.17
CA MET A 417 -15.89 15.75 -16.31
C MET A 417 -16.38 15.06 -17.58
N GLU A 418 -17.40 15.64 -18.20
CA GLU A 418 -17.91 15.22 -19.50
C GLU A 418 -17.57 16.30 -20.54
N GLY A 419 -16.80 15.91 -21.57
CA GLY A 419 -16.16 16.88 -22.45
C GLY A 419 -15.17 17.73 -21.66
N ASP A 420 -15.41 19.06 -21.62
CA ASP A 420 -14.57 20.03 -20.90
C ASP A 420 -15.35 20.77 -19.80
N VAL A 421 -16.53 20.25 -19.41
CA VAL A 421 -17.39 20.86 -18.40
C VAL A 421 -17.40 20.00 -17.13
N PRO A 422 -16.84 20.51 -16.02
CA PRO A 422 -16.90 19.82 -14.73
C PRO A 422 -18.31 19.85 -14.14
N THR A 423 -18.69 18.75 -13.51
CA THR A 423 -19.92 18.59 -12.72
C THR A 423 -19.56 18.08 -11.34
N LEU A 424 -20.19 18.62 -10.30
CA LEU A 424 -20.10 18.09 -8.93
C LEU A 424 -21.50 17.70 -8.42
N ILE A 425 -21.59 16.51 -7.86
CA ILE A 425 -22.74 16.06 -7.07
C ILE A 425 -22.37 16.23 -5.60
N ILE A 426 -23.27 16.79 -4.79
CA ILE A 426 -23.03 17.08 -3.38
C ILE A 426 -24.20 16.56 -2.57
N GLU A 427 -23.93 15.80 -1.51
CA GLU A 427 -24.93 15.40 -0.52
C GLU A 427 -25.56 16.62 0.15
N ASP A 428 -26.87 16.59 0.34
CA ASP A 428 -27.53 17.60 1.18
C ASP A 428 -27.24 17.37 2.67
N GLU A 429 -26.43 18.26 3.24
CA GLU A 429 -26.10 18.30 4.66
C GLU A 429 -26.55 19.59 5.35
N GLY A 430 -27.46 20.31 4.70
CA GLY A 430 -27.89 21.63 5.11
C GLY A 430 -27.00 22.77 4.60
N PRO A 431 -27.47 24.03 4.72
CA PRO A 431 -26.98 25.15 3.92
C PRO A 431 -25.47 25.42 4.03
N HIS A 432 -24.94 25.45 5.27
CA HIS A 432 -23.53 25.76 5.52
C HIS A 432 -22.61 24.58 5.19
N ALA A 433 -23.02 23.36 5.51
CA ALA A 433 -22.21 22.16 5.30
C ALA A 433 -22.13 21.81 3.80
N SER A 434 -23.25 21.86 3.08
CA SER A 434 -23.29 21.63 1.63
C SER A 434 -22.42 22.64 0.87
N ALA A 435 -22.46 23.92 1.26
CA ALA A 435 -21.61 24.95 0.66
C ALA A 435 -20.11 24.68 0.89
N PHE A 436 -19.75 24.24 2.11
CA PHE A 436 -18.38 23.84 2.42
C PHE A 436 -17.93 22.62 1.61
N VAL A 437 -18.78 21.60 1.42
CA VAL A 437 -18.48 20.42 0.59
C VAL A 437 -18.32 20.81 -0.88
N LEU A 438 -19.18 21.68 -1.41
CA LEU A 438 -19.01 22.24 -2.77
C LEU A 438 -17.67 22.96 -2.91
N ALA A 439 -17.29 23.79 -1.93
CA ALA A 439 -15.98 24.44 -1.93
C ALA A 439 -14.82 23.44 -1.85
N ARG A 440 -14.96 22.32 -1.10
CA ARG A 440 -13.96 21.23 -1.08
C ARG A 440 -13.79 20.59 -2.45
N GLY A 441 -14.88 20.26 -3.13
CA GLY A 441 -14.85 19.69 -4.47
C GLY A 441 -14.29 20.66 -5.52
N MET A 442 -14.64 21.94 -5.41
CA MET A 442 -14.00 23.00 -6.20
C MET A 442 -12.48 23.02 -5.99
N GLY A 443 -12.02 23.00 -4.74
CA GLY A 443 -10.59 23.00 -4.41
C GLY A 443 -9.85 21.78 -4.95
N ASP A 444 -10.45 20.59 -4.83
CA ASP A 444 -9.91 19.35 -5.42
C ASP A 444 -9.78 19.47 -6.94
N PHE A 445 -10.84 19.89 -7.63
CA PHE A 445 -10.81 20.04 -9.08
C PHE A 445 -9.77 21.07 -9.54
N ILE A 446 -9.70 22.25 -8.89
CA ILE A 446 -8.73 23.28 -9.25
C ILE A 446 -7.30 22.76 -9.03
N ALA A 447 -7.03 22.01 -7.96
CA ALA A 447 -5.71 21.47 -7.67
C ALA A 447 -5.28 20.36 -8.65
N PHE A 448 -6.18 19.42 -8.95
CA PHE A 448 -5.81 18.16 -9.60
C PHE A 448 -6.36 17.98 -11.02
N GLY A 449 -7.43 18.70 -11.39
CA GLY A 449 -8.05 18.62 -12.72
C GLY A 449 -8.54 17.22 -13.10
N SER A 450 -8.78 16.34 -12.12
CA SER A 450 -9.09 14.92 -12.38
C SER A 450 -10.42 14.77 -13.09
N ARG A 451 -10.49 13.82 -14.03
CA ARG A 451 -11.71 13.50 -14.78
C ARG A 451 -12.83 13.02 -13.87
N ALA A 452 -12.49 12.28 -12.83
CA ALA A 452 -13.39 11.89 -11.78
C ALA A 452 -12.67 11.85 -10.44
N ALA A 453 -13.35 12.21 -9.36
CA ALA A 453 -12.83 12.14 -8.00
C ALA A 453 -13.97 12.29 -6.98
N CYS A 454 -13.72 11.85 -5.75
CA CYS A 454 -14.64 12.08 -4.65
C CYS A 454 -14.15 13.15 -3.68
N VAL A 455 -15.10 13.78 -3.00
CA VAL A 455 -14.89 14.38 -1.69
C VAL A 455 -15.37 13.37 -0.65
N ALA A 456 -14.51 13.06 0.31
CA ALA A 456 -14.81 12.09 1.37
C ALA A 456 -14.20 12.54 2.70
N ASP A 457 -14.72 12.02 3.81
CA ASP A 457 -14.17 12.27 5.14
C ASP A 457 -13.01 11.32 5.45
N LEU A 458 -11.96 11.41 4.62
CA LEU A 458 -10.70 10.70 4.79
C LEU A 458 -9.57 11.68 5.13
N TYR A 459 -8.63 11.23 5.97
CA TYR A 459 -7.42 11.98 6.32
C TYR A 459 -6.28 11.71 5.33
N THR A 460 -6.50 11.99 4.05
CA THR A 460 -5.49 11.86 2.98
C THR A 460 -4.92 13.19 2.55
N ASP A 461 -3.76 13.16 1.89
CA ASP A 461 -3.09 14.34 1.33
C ASP A 461 -4.02 15.09 0.38
N ARG A 462 -4.66 14.36 -0.54
CA ARG A 462 -5.62 14.91 -1.50
C ARG A 462 -6.82 15.57 -0.81
N GLN A 463 -7.47 14.88 0.11
CA GLN A 463 -8.61 15.44 0.85
C GLN A 463 -8.20 16.62 1.74
N ALA A 464 -6.96 16.65 2.25
CA ALA A 464 -6.43 17.77 3.03
C ALA A 464 -6.28 19.05 2.20
N VAL A 465 -5.90 18.94 0.91
CA VAL A 465 -5.90 20.09 -0.02
C VAL A 465 -7.30 20.68 -0.12
N GLY A 466 -8.32 19.86 -0.43
CA GLY A 466 -9.69 20.31 -0.56
C GLY A 466 -10.27 20.92 0.73
N ARG A 467 -10.00 20.32 1.90
CA ARG A 467 -10.41 20.88 3.20
C ARG A 467 -9.78 22.24 3.49
N ALA A 468 -8.46 22.35 3.31
CA ALA A 468 -7.75 23.60 3.54
C ALA A 468 -8.18 24.70 2.57
N PHE A 469 -8.37 24.33 1.30
CA PHE A 469 -8.93 25.24 0.30
C PHE A 469 -10.31 25.75 0.72
N ALA A 470 -11.23 24.87 1.08
CA ALA A 470 -12.58 25.27 1.47
C ALA A 470 -12.58 26.20 2.70
N ALA A 471 -11.79 25.87 3.73
CA ALA A 471 -11.67 26.71 4.92
C ALA A 471 -11.21 28.13 4.58
N GLU A 472 -10.10 28.27 3.85
CA GLU A 472 -9.53 29.57 3.50
C GLU A 472 -10.33 30.31 2.42
N PHE A 473 -10.97 29.60 1.49
CA PHE A 473 -11.78 30.21 0.46
C PHE A 473 -13.09 30.76 1.01
N MET A 474 -13.75 30.03 1.92
CA MET A 474 -15.04 30.41 2.49
C MET A 474 -14.90 31.45 3.61
N ALA A 475 -13.93 31.25 4.52
CA ALA A 475 -13.67 32.12 5.67
C ALA A 475 -12.15 32.37 5.78
N PRO A 476 -11.63 33.37 5.03
CA PRO A 476 -10.19 33.65 5.00
C PRO A 476 -9.64 33.91 6.39
N ARG A 477 -8.53 33.23 6.74
CA ARG A 477 -7.96 33.29 8.09
C ARG A 477 -7.69 34.73 8.55
N ASP A 478 -7.10 35.54 7.69
CA ASP A 478 -6.64 36.88 8.06
C ASP A 478 -7.84 37.80 8.35
N ALA A 479 -8.95 37.63 7.63
CA ALA A 479 -10.22 38.32 7.92
C ALA A 479 -10.87 37.79 9.20
N VAL A 480 -10.86 36.47 9.44
CA VAL A 480 -11.35 35.87 10.69
C VAL A 480 -10.60 36.44 11.90
N VAL A 481 -9.26 36.48 11.84
CA VAL A 481 -8.43 37.02 12.93
C VAL A 481 -8.72 38.50 13.14
N ARG A 482 -8.78 39.31 12.07
CA ARG A 482 -9.11 40.73 12.18
C ARG A 482 -10.48 40.97 12.82
N MET A 483 -11.52 40.28 12.34
CA MET A 483 -12.87 40.42 12.90
C MET A 483 -12.95 40.02 14.36
N MET A 484 -12.20 39.00 14.79
CA MET A 484 -12.21 38.53 16.18
C MET A 484 -11.34 39.39 17.12
N GLU A 485 -10.15 39.79 16.69
CA GLU A 485 -9.17 40.49 17.54
C GLU A 485 -9.26 42.01 17.45
N GLU A 486 -9.47 42.56 16.25
CA GLU A 486 -9.47 44.01 16.03
C GLU A 486 -10.89 44.59 16.11
N GLU A 487 -11.90 43.83 15.67
CA GLU A 487 -13.31 44.26 15.64
C GLU A 487 -14.16 43.66 16.78
N ASP A 488 -13.57 42.78 17.62
CA ASP A 488 -14.20 42.15 18.80
C ASP A 488 -15.52 41.40 18.49
N HIS A 489 -15.62 40.81 17.29
CA HIS A 489 -16.79 40.03 16.89
C HIS A 489 -16.78 38.61 17.48
N PRO A 490 -17.90 38.15 18.08
CA PRO A 490 -18.03 36.76 18.53
C PRO A 490 -17.92 35.76 17.37
N ILE A 491 -17.42 34.55 17.66
CA ILE A 491 -17.26 33.46 16.67
C ILE A 491 -18.54 33.20 15.88
N ALA A 492 -19.71 33.23 16.53
CA ALA A 492 -20.98 33.02 15.87
C ALA A 492 -21.28 34.10 14.82
N THR A 493 -21.01 35.37 15.14
CA THR A 493 -21.19 36.49 14.21
C THR A 493 -20.26 36.39 13.01
N VAL A 494 -19.00 35.99 13.22
CA VAL A 494 -18.04 35.76 12.13
C VAL A 494 -18.46 34.57 11.26
N ALA A 495 -18.97 33.50 11.88
CA ALA A 495 -19.47 32.33 11.16
C ALA A 495 -20.69 32.66 10.29
N ASP A 496 -21.64 33.43 10.84
CA ASP A 496 -22.84 33.89 10.13
C ASP A 496 -22.46 34.81 8.96
N HIS A 497 -21.52 35.74 9.17
CA HIS A 497 -21.01 36.64 8.12
C HIS A 497 -20.48 35.86 6.91
N PHE A 498 -19.60 34.89 7.13
CA PHE A 498 -19.04 34.06 6.05
C PHE A 498 -19.98 32.95 5.58
N GLY A 499 -21.09 32.69 6.29
CA GLY A 499 -22.02 31.62 6.00
C GLY A 499 -21.41 30.23 6.18
N VAL A 500 -20.57 30.03 7.21
CA VAL A 500 -19.90 28.75 7.53
C VAL A 500 -20.29 28.26 8.92
N GLN A 501 -19.95 27.01 9.25
CA GLN A 501 -20.10 26.51 10.62
C GLN A 501 -19.08 27.16 11.57
N THR A 502 -19.46 27.35 12.83
CA THR A 502 -18.58 27.92 13.88
C THR A 502 -17.27 27.15 14.05
N SER A 503 -17.28 25.83 13.83
CA SER A 503 -16.08 24.99 13.84
C SER A 503 -15.04 25.40 12.79
N VAL A 504 -15.47 25.93 11.63
CA VAL A 504 -14.54 26.40 10.59
C VAL A 504 -13.80 27.66 11.06
N VAL A 505 -14.54 28.61 11.65
CA VAL A 505 -13.98 29.84 12.23
C VAL A 505 -13.02 29.51 13.36
N GLN A 506 -13.43 28.63 14.29
CA GLN A 506 -12.59 28.16 15.39
C GLN A 506 -11.27 27.58 14.87
N HIS A 507 -11.31 26.67 13.89
CA HIS A 507 -10.09 26.06 13.34
C HIS A 507 -9.20 27.09 12.62
N GLN A 508 -9.78 28.03 11.87
CA GLN A 508 -9.01 29.08 11.20
C GLN A 508 -8.29 29.97 12.22
N TYR A 509 -8.99 30.35 13.28
CA TYR A 509 -8.44 31.13 14.37
C TYR A 509 -7.33 30.37 15.12
N GLU A 510 -7.56 29.14 15.57
CA GLU A 510 -6.54 28.32 16.27
C GLU A 510 -5.28 28.06 15.43
N ASN A 511 -5.45 27.79 14.13
CA ASN A 511 -4.34 27.53 13.22
C ASN A 511 -3.48 28.78 12.96
N SER A 512 -4.01 29.97 13.21
CA SER A 512 -3.24 31.22 13.12
C SER A 512 -2.14 31.30 14.19
N PHE A 513 -2.43 30.83 15.41
CA PHE A 513 -1.48 30.86 16.54
C PHE A 513 -0.46 29.72 16.51
N ARG A 514 -0.84 28.53 16.02
CA ARG A 514 0.08 27.37 15.97
C ARG A 514 1.30 27.60 15.05
N ARG A 515 1.22 28.52 14.07
CA ARG A 515 2.36 28.91 13.22
C ARG A 515 3.43 29.73 13.95
N PHE A 516 3.10 30.38 15.06
CA PHE A 516 4.06 31.15 15.85
C PHE A 516 4.83 30.28 16.86
N SER A 517 4.46 29.01 17.03
CA SER A 517 5.00 28.11 18.07
C SER A 517 5.71 26.87 17.56
N SER A 518 6.00 26.73 16.26
CA SER A 518 6.80 25.62 15.71
C SER A 518 8.02 26.16 14.95
N PRO A 519 9.27 25.78 15.32
CA PRO A 519 10.45 26.11 14.54
C PRO A 519 10.43 25.38 13.19
N ALA A 520 11.03 26.02 12.18
CA ALA A 520 11.02 25.68 10.76
C ALA A 520 11.51 24.26 10.43
#